data_AF-A0A2Z3DFG7-F1
#
_entry.id   AF-A0A2Z3DFG7-F1
#
_cell.length_a   1.000
_cell.length_b   1.000
_cell.length_c   1.000
_cell.angle_alpha   90.00
_cell.angle_beta   90.00
_cell.angle_gamma   90.00
#
_symmetry.space_group_name_H-M   'P 1'
#
loop_
_entity.id
_entity.type
_entity.pdbx_description
1 polymer ?
#
loop_
_entity_poly.entity_id
_entity_poly.type
_entity_poly.pdbx_seq_one_letter_code
_entity_poly.pdbx_strand_id
1 'polypeptide(L)'
;ADEEDRHVVAQANSPIDADGRFVEPRVLVRRKAGEVEHVPSSEVDYMDVSPRQMVSVATAMIPFLEHDDANRALMGANMQRQAVPLVRSEAPLVGTGMELRAAIDAGDVVVAEESGVIEEVSADYITVMHDNGTRRTYRMRKFARSNHGTCANQCPIVDAGDRVEAGQVIADGPCTDDGEMALGKNLLVAIMPWEGHNYEDAIILSNRLVEEDVLTSIHIEEHEIDARDTKLGAE
;
A
#
# COMPACT_ATOMS: atom_id res chain seq x y z
N ALA A 1 9.24 -11.47 23.55
CA ALA A 1 9.18 -10.63 24.77
C ALA A 1 10.11 -11.22 25.83
N ASP A 2 9.76 -12.32 26.50
CA ASP A 2 10.58 -12.85 27.61
C ASP A 2 12.01 -13.26 27.24
N GLU A 3 12.24 -13.66 25.98
CA GLU A 3 13.58 -14.00 25.50
C GLU A 3 14.42 -12.78 25.13
N GLU A 4 13.81 -11.73 24.57
CA GLU A 4 14.46 -10.47 24.20
C GLU A 4 15.00 -9.74 25.43
N ASP A 5 14.25 -9.79 26.54
CA ASP A 5 14.64 -9.23 27.85
C ASP A 5 15.92 -9.83 28.43
N ARG A 6 16.38 -10.99 27.93
CA ARG A 6 17.63 -11.62 28.37
C ARG A 6 18.85 -11.15 27.58
N HIS A 7 18.64 -10.40 26.51
CA HIS A 7 19.66 -10.05 25.54
C HIS A 7 19.80 -8.54 25.37
N VAL A 8 20.95 -8.14 24.83
CA VAL A 8 21.22 -6.73 24.50
C VAL A 8 21.12 -6.56 22.98
N VAL A 9 20.22 -5.68 22.55
CA VAL A 9 19.91 -5.49 21.12
C VAL A 9 20.39 -4.13 20.64
N ALA A 10 21.24 -4.11 19.60
CA ALA A 10 21.70 -2.90 18.94
C ALA A 10 20.72 -2.38 17.88
N GLN A 11 20.74 -1.06 17.66
CA GLN A 11 19.91 -0.40 16.66
C GLN A 11 20.42 -0.68 15.23
N ALA A 12 19.50 -0.81 14.27
CA ALA A 12 19.80 -1.13 12.86
C ALA A 12 20.66 -0.09 12.12
N ASN A 13 20.76 1.15 12.62
CA ASN A 13 21.55 2.24 12.02
C ASN A 13 23.00 2.30 12.53
N SER A 14 23.42 1.33 13.35
CA SER A 14 24.78 1.27 13.88
C SER A 14 25.78 1.06 12.73
N PRO A 15 26.91 1.80 12.65
CA PRO A 15 27.90 1.61 11.59
C PRO A 15 28.64 0.26 11.70
N ILE A 16 28.64 -0.51 10.62
CA ILE A 16 29.26 -1.84 10.53
C ILE A 16 30.29 -1.84 9.39
N ASP A 17 31.40 -2.55 9.58
CA ASP A 17 32.39 -2.80 8.54
C ASP A 17 31.93 -3.91 7.56
N ALA A 18 32.72 -4.13 6.50
CA ALA A 18 32.41 -5.15 5.49
C ALA A 18 32.50 -6.59 6.04
N ASP A 19 33.19 -6.80 7.17
CA ASP A 19 33.34 -8.09 7.84
C ASP A 19 32.24 -8.34 8.89
N GLY A 20 31.28 -7.41 9.04
CA GLY A 20 30.16 -7.52 9.96
C GLY A 20 30.46 -7.09 11.40
N ARG A 21 31.54 -6.34 11.64
CA ARG A 21 31.90 -5.83 12.97
C ARG A 21 31.48 -4.37 13.14
N PHE A 22 31.12 -4.00 14.36
CA PHE A 22 30.85 -2.60 14.71
C PHE A 22 32.12 -1.76 14.55
N VAL A 23 31.99 -0.64 13.81
CA VAL A 23 33.08 0.33 13.65
C VAL A 23 33.32 1.10 14.95
N GLU A 24 32.24 1.37 15.69
CA GLU A 24 32.30 2.10 16.94
C GLU A 24 32.55 1.15 18.13
N PRO A 25 33.42 1.54 19.09
CA PRO A 25 33.70 0.72 20.26
C PRO A 25 32.52 0.68 21.24
N ARG A 26 31.60 1.66 21.17
CA ARG A 26 30.38 1.73 21.98
C ARG A 26 29.18 1.95 21.09
N VAL A 27 28.17 1.11 21.24
CA VAL A 27 26.97 1.10 20.38
C VAL A 27 25.74 1.41 21.22
N LEU A 28 24.78 2.14 20.65
CA LEU A 28 23.50 2.41 21.29
C LEU A 28 22.66 1.12 21.29
N VAL A 29 22.26 0.69 22.47
CA VAL A 29 21.50 -0.56 22.65
C VAL A 29 20.25 -0.35 23.49
N ARG A 30 19.31 -1.26 23.31
CA ARG A 30 18.15 -1.44 24.18
C ARG A 30 18.40 -2.61 25.12
N ARG A 31 18.23 -2.38 26.43
CA ARG A 31 18.25 -3.42 27.46
C ARG A 31 16.85 -3.75 27.96
N LYS A 32 16.79 -4.76 28.83
CA LYS A 32 15.62 -5.11 29.62
C LYS A 32 14.98 -3.86 30.25
N ALA A 33 13.64 -3.88 30.33
CA ALA A 33 12.83 -2.78 30.86
C ALA A 33 12.88 -1.48 30.03
N GLY A 34 13.38 -1.52 28.80
CA GLY A 34 13.37 -0.38 27.88
C GLY A 34 14.43 0.68 28.18
N GLU A 35 15.45 0.34 28.97
CA GLU A 35 16.59 1.22 29.19
C GLU A 35 17.44 1.33 27.92
N VAL A 36 17.86 2.56 27.60
CA VAL A 36 18.71 2.87 26.45
C VAL A 36 20.06 3.35 26.96
N GLU A 37 21.12 2.66 26.58
CA GLU A 37 22.49 3.01 26.98
C GLU A 37 23.51 2.68 25.90
N HIS A 38 24.75 3.15 26.11
CA HIS A 38 25.89 2.81 25.26
C HIS A 38 26.71 1.69 25.90
N VAL A 39 26.77 0.54 25.24
CA VAL A 39 27.56 -0.63 25.70
C VAL A 39 28.74 -0.90 24.77
N PRO A 40 29.81 -1.58 25.26
CA PRO A 40 30.85 -2.10 24.40
C PRO A 40 30.29 -3.00 23.30
N SER A 41 30.84 -2.92 22.09
CA SER A 41 30.40 -3.75 20.95
C SER A 41 30.50 -5.27 21.20
N SER A 42 31.34 -5.70 22.15
CA SER A 42 31.47 -7.09 22.58
C SER A 42 30.33 -7.61 23.46
N GLU A 43 29.50 -6.72 24.01
CA GLU A 43 28.35 -7.07 24.87
C GLU A 43 27.02 -7.14 24.09
N VAL A 44 27.05 -6.86 22.78
CA VAL A 44 25.86 -6.89 21.92
C VAL A 44 25.59 -8.33 21.47
N ASP A 45 24.39 -8.85 21.77
CA ASP A 45 23.98 -10.20 21.38
C ASP A 45 23.29 -10.21 20.00
N TYR A 46 22.41 -9.24 19.77
CA TYR A 46 21.59 -9.14 18.56
C TYR A 46 21.53 -7.70 18.03
N MET A 47 21.02 -7.54 16.82
CA MET A 47 20.80 -6.25 16.19
C MET A 47 19.45 -6.25 15.44
N ASP A 48 18.77 -5.11 15.43
CA ASP A 48 17.55 -4.91 14.66
C ASP A 48 17.81 -5.16 13.16
N VAL A 49 16.85 -5.80 12.48
CA VAL A 49 17.00 -6.20 11.06
C VAL A 49 16.77 -5.02 10.12
N SER A 50 15.87 -4.11 10.49
CA SER A 50 15.50 -2.96 9.67
C SER A 50 15.07 -1.77 10.53
N PRO A 51 15.40 -0.52 10.15
CA PRO A 51 14.93 0.67 10.87
C PRO A 51 13.40 0.77 10.99
N ARG A 52 12.67 0.22 10.01
CA ARG A 52 11.20 0.19 9.97
C ARG A 52 10.57 -1.01 10.70
N GLN A 53 11.35 -1.79 11.46
CA GLN A 53 10.85 -2.97 12.18
C GLN A 53 9.79 -2.63 13.24
N MET A 54 9.81 -1.42 13.80
CA MET A 54 8.88 -0.99 14.84
C MET A 54 7.52 -0.49 14.32
N VAL A 55 7.42 -0.15 13.02
CA VAL A 55 6.25 0.52 12.46
C VAL A 55 5.33 -0.45 11.71
N SER A 56 4.03 -0.13 11.68
CA SER A 56 3.05 -0.91 10.91
C SER A 56 3.22 -0.70 9.40
N VAL A 57 2.60 -1.55 8.56
CA VAL A 57 2.63 -1.40 7.09
C VAL A 57 2.11 -0.03 6.65
N ALA A 58 0.99 0.44 7.21
CA ALA A 58 0.44 1.76 6.89
C ALA A 58 1.36 2.90 7.32
N THR A 59 1.94 2.80 8.53
CA THR A 59 2.89 3.80 9.03
C THR A 59 4.18 3.81 8.20
N ALA A 60 4.62 2.65 7.71
CA ALA A 60 5.81 2.50 6.87
C ALA A 60 5.63 3.08 5.45
N MET A 61 4.39 3.37 5.02
CA MET A 61 4.10 4.06 3.74
C MET A 61 4.12 5.59 3.87
N ILE A 62 4.37 6.15 5.07
CA ILE A 62 4.53 7.61 5.24
C ILE A 62 5.98 7.98 4.92
N PRO A 63 6.27 8.70 3.82
CA PRO A 63 7.61 9.21 3.58
C PRO A 63 7.96 10.28 4.62
N PHE A 64 9.24 10.36 4.99
CA PHE A 64 9.74 11.33 5.97
C PHE A 64 9.10 11.23 7.36
N LEU A 65 8.66 10.04 7.77
CA LEU A 65 8.02 9.78 9.06
C LEU A 65 8.84 10.27 10.26
N GLU A 66 10.17 10.22 10.17
CA GLU A 66 11.10 10.69 11.20
C GLU A 66 11.05 12.21 11.43
N HIS A 67 10.44 12.97 10.52
CA HIS A 67 10.25 14.40 10.60
C HIS A 67 8.85 14.81 11.10
N ASP A 68 7.95 13.84 11.30
CA ASP A 68 6.58 14.07 11.75
C ASP A 68 6.40 13.80 13.25
N ASP A 69 5.56 14.60 13.90
CA ASP A 69 5.12 14.32 15.27
C ASP A 69 4.24 13.06 15.30
N ALA A 70 4.38 12.25 16.35
CA ALA A 70 3.65 10.99 16.51
C ALA A 70 2.13 11.13 16.37
N ASN A 71 1.54 12.24 16.81
CA ASN A 71 0.10 12.45 16.68
C ASN A 71 -0.32 12.66 15.21
N ARG A 72 0.47 13.42 14.44
CA ARG A 72 0.22 13.65 13.01
C ARG A 72 0.48 12.39 12.20
N ALA A 73 1.54 11.65 12.53
CA ALA A 73 1.82 10.35 11.93
C ALA A 73 0.69 9.34 12.15
N LEU A 74 0.12 9.30 13.38
CA LEU A 74 -1.03 8.46 13.70
C LEU A 74 -2.27 8.85 12.90
N MET A 75 -2.54 10.15 12.76
CA MET A 75 -3.62 10.65 11.91
C MET A 75 -3.40 10.24 10.45
N GLY A 76 -2.20 10.44 9.91
CA GLY A 76 -1.83 10.08 8.53
C GLY A 76 -2.04 8.59 8.24
N ALA A 77 -1.53 7.71 9.11
CA ALA A 77 -1.70 6.26 8.95
C ALA A 77 -3.17 5.81 9.00
N ASN A 78 -4.00 6.49 9.82
CA ASN A 78 -5.43 6.22 9.87
C ASN A 78 -6.18 6.73 8.65
N MET A 79 -5.84 7.92 8.16
CA MET A 79 -6.45 8.54 6.99
C MET A 79 -6.13 7.77 5.70
N GLN A 80 -4.95 7.16 5.59
CA GLN A 80 -4.60 6.29 4.44
C GLN A 80 -5.63 5.16 4.23
N ARG A 81 -6.14 4.56 5.30
CA ARG A 81 -7.15 3.47 5.23
C ARG A 81 -8.54 3.96 4.82
N GLN A 82 -8.76 5.27 4.84
CA GLN A 82 -10.02 5.91 4.48
C GLN A 82 -10.01 6.45 3.04
N ALA A 83 -8.89 6.30 2.33
CA ALA A 83 -8.79 6.66 0.92
C ALA A 83 -9.83 5.90 0.09
N VAL A 84 -10.40 6.59 -0.89
CA VAL A 84 -11.42 6.04 -1.78
C VAL A 84 -10.78 5.72 -3.13
N PRO A 85 -11.07 4.55 -3.75
CA PRO A 85 -10.61 4.24 -5.09
C PRO A 85 -11.08 5.26 -6.12
N LEU A 86 -10.12 5.90 -6.78
CA LEU A 86 -10.36 6.84 -7.86
C LEU A 86 -10.64 6.08 -9.17
N VAL A 87 -11.24 6.77 -10.15
CA VAL A 87 -11.46 6.21 -11.50
C VAL A 87 -10.16 5.82 -12.19
N ARG A 88 -9.08 6.56 -11.91
CA ARG A 88 -7.73 6.30 -12.39
C ARG A 88 -6.78 6.47 -11.21
N SER A 89 -6.13 5.39 -10.81
CA SER A 89 -5.03 5.43 -9.84
C SER A 89 -3.79 6.10 -10.45
N GLU A 90 -2.89 6.59 -9.62
CA GLU A 90 -1.56 7.05 -10.03
C GLU A 90 -0.60 6.84 -8.87
N ALA A 91 0.52 6.17 -9.13
CA ALA A 91 1.54 5.92 -8.13
C ALA A 91 2.12 7.25 -7.60
N PRO A 92 2.43 7.34 -6.29
CA PRO A 92 3.04 8.54 -5.74
C PRO A 92 4.46 8.72 -6.29
N LEU A 93 4.82 9.96 -6.66
CA LEU A 93 6.20 10.26 -7.11
C LEU A 93 7.24 10.06 -6.00
N VAL A 94 6.81 10.17 -4.74
CA VAL A 94 7.65 9.98 -3.55
C VAL A 94 7.02 8.88 -2.70
N GLY A 95 7.62 7.69 -2.73
CA GLY A 95 7.21 6.53 -1.93
C GLY A 95 8.30 6.05 -0.97
N THR A 96 8.01 4.98 -0.21
CA THR A 96 8.92 4.37 0.77
C THR A 96 9.45 3.00 0.35
N GLY A 97 8.94 2.46 -0.77
CA GLY A 97 9.18 1.10 -1.26
C GLY A 97 8.39 0.03 -0.50
N MET A 98 7.43 0.42 0.34
CA MET A 98 6.49 -0.51 0.98
C MET A 98 5.25 -0.76 0.11
N GLU A 99 4.97 0.16 -0.82
CA GLU A 99 3.77 0.24 -1.65
C GLU A 99 3.56 -1.03 -2.48
N LEU A 100 4.60 -1.51 -3.17
CA LEU A 100 4.55 -2.74 -3.96
C LEU A 100 4.17 -3.96 -3.12
N ARG A 101 4.85 -4.15 -1.98
CA ARG A 101 4.61 -5.32 -1.13
C ARG A 101 3.23 -5.24 -0.45
N ALA A 102 2.83 -4.04 -0.04
CA ALA A 102 1.52 -3.79 0.55
C ALA A 102 0.38 -4.11 -0.45
N ALA A 103 0.52 -3.72 -1.71
CA ALA A 103 -0.48 -4.02 -2.76
C ALA A 103 -0.57 -5.52 -3.05
N ILE A 104 0.58 -6.19 -3.23
CA ILE A 104 0.63 -7.64 -3.49
C ILE A 104 0.03 -8.43 -2.32
N ASP A 105 0.43 -8.12 -1.09
CA ASP A 105 -0.03 -8.84 0.10
C ASP A 105 -1.47 -8.47 0.50
N ALA A 106 -2.01 -7.35 0.02
CA ALA A 106 -3.44 -7.02 0.18
C ALA A 106 -4.36 -7.97 -0.61
N GLY A 107 -3.88 -8.52 -1.73
CA GLY A 107 -4.58 -9.55 -2.49
C GLY A 107 -5.70 -9.05 -3.41
N ASP A 108 -5.86 -7.74 -3.56
CA ASP A 108 -6.82 -7.14 -4.52
C ASP A 108 -6.23 -6.99 -5.94
N VAL A 109 -4.91 -7.12 -6.10
CA VAL A 109 -4.20 -7.21 -7.38
C VAL A 109 -4.19 -8.66 -7.90
N VAL A 110 -4.05 -8.84 -9.20
CA VAL A 110 -3.92 -10.18 -9.81
C VAL A 110 -2.44 -10.46 -10.06
N VAL A 111 -1.95 -11.57 -9.50
CA VAL A 111 -0.56 -12.00 -9.59
C VAL A 111 -0.46 -13.27 -10.43
N ALA A 112 0.56 -13.36 -11.29
CA ALA A 112 0.90 -14.57 -12.01
C ALA A 112 1.39 -15.66 -11.05
N GLU A 113 0.76 -16.84 -11.08
CA GLU A 113 1.12 -17.96 -10.19
C GLU A 113 2.33 -18.73 -10.70
N GLU A 114 2.48 -18.82 -12.02
CA GLU A 114 3.58 -19.49 -12.72
C GLU A 114 4.12 -18.58 -13.82
N SER A 115 5.41 -18.75 -14.13
CA SER A 115 6.04 -18.04 -15.24
C SER A 115 5.51 -18.54 -16.59
N GLY A 116 5.32 -17.61 -17.53
CA GLY A 116 4.73 -17.92 -18.82
C GLY A 116 4.67 -16.72 -19.77
N VAL A 117 4.02 -16.89 -20.90
CA VAL A 117 3.76 -15.83 -21.88
C VAL A 117 2.26 -15.54 -21.91
N ILE A 118 1.89 -14.26 -22.02
CA ILE A 118 0.49 -13.86 -22.21
C ILE A 118 0.01 -14.33 -23.58
N GLU A 119 -0.94 -15.26 -23.59
CA GLU A 119 -1.56 -15.80 -24.81
C GLU A 119 -2.67 -14.86 -25.31
N GLU A 120 -3.53 -14.41 -24.40
CA GLU A 120 -4.67 -13.55 -24.71
C GLU A 120 -4.93 -12.59 -23.54
N VAL A 121 -5.22 -11.33 -23.85
CA VAL A 121 -5.60 -10.30 -22.88
C VAL A 121 -6.89 -9.62 -23.32
N SER A 122 -7.81 -9.49 -22.37
CA SER A 122 -9.07 -8.77 -22.49
C SER A 122 -9.34 -7.99 -21.21
N ALA A 123 -10.24 -7.02 -21.25
CA ALA A 123 -10.68 -6.30 -20.06
C ALA A 123 -11.30 -7.22 -18.99
N ASP A 124 -11.82 -8.38 -19.40
CA ASP A 124 -12.51 -9.33 -18.52
C ASP A 124 -11.60 -10.46 -18.00
N TYR A 125 -10.52 -10.78 -18.71
CA TYR A 125 -9.63 -11.88 -18.35
C TYR A 125 -8.25 -11.79 -19.01
N ILE A 126 -7.28 -12.46 -18.40
CA ILE A 126 -5.92 -12.67 -18.93
C ILE A 126 -5.66 -14.17 -18.98
N THR A 127 -5.23 -14.68 -20.13
CA THR A 127 -4.81 -16.07 -20.28
C THR A 127 -3.29 -16.14 -20.44
N VAL A 128 -2.64 -16.87 -19.54
CA VAL A 128 -1.20 -17.11 -19.53
C VAL A 128 -0.94 -18.54 -19.98
N MET A 129 -0.06 -18.69 -20.98
CA MET A 129 0.50 -19.97 -21.40
C MET A 129 1.79 -20.20 -20.60
N HIS A 130 1.79 -21.21 -19.74
CA HIS A 130 2.95 -21.57 -18.93
C HIS A 130 3.98 -22.34 -19.77
N ASP A 131 5.23 -22.36 -19.32
CA ASP A 131 6.31 -23.09 -20.00
C ASP A 131 6.09 -24.61 -20.07
N ASN A 132 5.31 -25.14 -19.14
CA ASN A 132 4.94 -26.56 -19.10
C ASN A 132 3.81 -26.91 -20.10
N GLY A 133 3.31 -25.94 -20.86
CA GLY A 133 2.24 -26.11 -21.85
C GLY A 133 0.82 -26.10 -21.24
N THR A 134 0.69 -25.84 -19.94
CA THR A 134 -0.62 -25.59 -19.32
C THR A 134 -1.05 -24.14 -19.52
N ARG A 135 -2.35 -23.90 -19.47
CA ARG A 135 -2.93 -22.55 -19.61
C ARG A 135 -3.69 -22.20 -18.35
N ARG A 136 -3.54 -20.95 -17.91
CA ARG A 136 -4.30 -20.42 -16.78
C ARG A 136 -4.97 -19.11 -17.15
N THR A 137 -6.27 -19.04 -16.89
CA THR A 137 -7.07 -17.83 -17.14
C THR A 137 -7.44 -17.17 -15.83
N TYR A 138 -7.03 -15.92 -15.67
CA TYR A 138 -7.37 -15.05 -14.55
C TYR A 138 -8.55 -14.18 -14.94
N ARG A 139 -9.65 -14.27 -14.21
CA ARG A 139 -10.85 -13.44 -14.44
C ARG A 139 -10.76 -12.16 -13.63
N MET A 140 -11.04 -11.04 -14.28
CA MET A 140 -11.01 -9.72 -13.66
C MET A 140 -12.33 -9.43 -12.95
N ARG A 141 -12.25 -8.80 -11.77
CA ARG A 141 -13.40 -8.20 -11.10
C ARG A 141 -13.67 -6.83 -11.70
N LYS A 142 -14.78 -6.67 -12.42
CA LYS A 142 -15.15 -5.41 -13.08
C LYS A 142 -16.34 -4.78 -12.38
N PHE A 143 -16.20 -3.51 -11.97
CA PHE A 143 -17.24 -2.72 -11.29
C PHE A 143 -17.96 -3.47 -10.15
N ALA A 144 -17.20 -4.21 -9.34
CA ALA A 144 -17.76 -4.94 -8.20
C ALA A 144 -17.95 -3.98 -7.02
N ARG A 145 -19.10 -4.08 -6.35
CA ARG A 145 -19.37 -3.31 -5.12
C ARG A 145 -18.54 -3.87 -3.96
N SER A 146 -17.83 -2.99 -3.24
CA SER A 146 -17.23 -3.35 -1.94
C SER A 146 -18.24 -3.23 -0.79
N ASN A 147 -17.87 -3.74 0.38
CA ASN A 147 -18.71 -3.65 1.58
C ASN A 147 -19.08 -2.20 1.96
N HIS A 148 -18.21 -1.24 1.64
CA HIS A 148 -18.42 0.19 1.92
C HIS A 148 -18.94 0.97 0.71
N GLY A 149 -19.40 0.30 -0.34
CA GLY A 149 -19.98 0.93 -1.53
C GLY A 149 -18.96 1.56 -2.47
N THR A 150 -17.66 1.35 -2.26
CA THR A 150 -16.62 1.73 -3.23
C THR A 150 -16.56 0.74 -4.39
N CYS A 151 -16.01 1.18 -5.52
CA CYS A 151 -15.82 0.34 -6.70
C CYS A 151 -14.52 -0.48 -6.61
N ALA A 152 -14.63 -1.81 -6.66
CA ALA A 152 -13.51 -2.72 -6.90
C ALA A 152 -13.46 -3.07 -8.40
N ASN A 153 -12.48 -2.49 -9.09
CA ASN A 153 -12.29 -2.68 -10.53
C ASN A 153 -10.84 -3.06 -10.80
N GLN A 154 -10.65 -4.21 -11.44
CA GLN A 154 -9.35 -4.71 -11.86
C GLN A 154 -9.09 -4.41 -13.34
N CYS A 155 -7.86 -4.04 -13.67
CA CYS A 155 -7.43 -3.67 -15.01
C CYS A 155 -6.13 -4.40 -15.37
N PRO A 156 -6.08 -5.16 -16.47
CA PRO A 156 -4.83 -5.74 -16.97
C PRO A 156 -3.77 -4.67 -17.21
N ILE A 157 -2.52 -4.97 -16.84
CA ILE A 157 -1.35 -4.09 -17.10
C ILE A 157 -0.37 -4.68 -18.13
N VAL A 158 -0.56 -5.94 -18.50
CA VAL A 158 0.27 -6.67 -19.47
C VAL A 158 -0.38 -6.71 -20.85
N ASP A 159 0.44 -6.80 -21.90
CA ASP A 159 0.02 -6.93 -23.28
C ASP A 159 0.18 -8.37 -23.81
N ALA A 160 -0.48 -8.66 -24.94
CA ALA A 160 -0.36 -9.96 -25.60
C ALA A 160 1.07 -10.21 -26.08
N GLY A 161 1.63 -11.36 -25.72
CA GLY A 161 3.02 -11.73 -26.04
C GLY A 161 4.04 -11.34 -24.96
N ASP A 162 3.63 -10.64 -23.90
CA ASP A 162 4.53 -10.33 -22.79
C ASP A 162 4.91 -11.59 -22.01
N ARG A 163 6.16 -11.60 -21.54
CA ARG A 163 6.69 -12.66 -20.68
C ARG A 163 6.50 -12.23 -19.22
N VAL A 164 5.86 -13.07 -18.42
CA VAL A 164 5.63 -12.84 -17.00
C VAL A 164 6.31 -13.89 -16.13
N GLU A 165 6.74 -13.49 -14.94
CA GLU A 165 7.32 -14.37 -13.93
C GLU A 165 6.34 -14.72 -12.81
N ALA A 166 6.57 -15.85 -12.14
CA ALA A 166 5.81 -16.22 -10.96
C ALA A 166 5.97 -15.16 -9.86
N GLY A 167 4.85 -14.64 -9.36
CA GLY A 167 4.81 -13.56 -8.38
C GLY A 167 4.73 -12.15 -8.98
N GLN A 168 4.77 -12.00 -10.31
CA GLN A 168 4.61 -10.71 -10.97
C GLN A 168 3.14 -10.28 -11.02
N VAL A 169 2.86 -9.00 -10.80
CA VAL A 169 1.52 -8.43 -10.97
C VAL A 169 1.19 -8.37 -12.46
N ILE A 170 0.00 -8.89 -12.83
CA ILE A 170 -0.49 -8.91 -14.22
C ILE A 170 -1.76 -8.06 -14.41
N ALA A 171 -2.45 -7.73 -13.32
CA ALA A 171 -3.54 -6.76 -13.33
C ALA A 171 -3.59 -5.98 -12.03
N ASP A 172 -3.78 -4.67 -12.17
CA ASP A 172 -4.01 -3.76 -11.06
C ASP A 172 -5.43 -3.94 -10.50
N GLY A 173 -5.58 -3.58 -9.23
CA GLY A 173 -6.83 -3.52 -8.50
C GLY A 173 -7.25 -2.08 -8.16
N PRO A 174 -8.24 -1.93 -7.26
CA PRO A 174 -8.58 -0.61 -6.74
C PRO A 174 -7.40 -0.01 -5.97
N CYS A 175 -7.13 1.28 -6.19
CA CYS A 175 -6.02 1.99 -5.58
C CYS A 175 -4.63 1.37 -5.85
N THR A 176 -4.40 0.75 -7.01
CA THR A 176 -3.05 0.37 -7.44
C THR A 176 -2.73 0.90 -8.83
N ASP A 177 -1.44 1.11 -9.08
CA ASP A 177 -0.87 1.55 -10.36
C ASP A 177 0.48 0.83 -10.53
N ASP A 178 0.58 0.02 -11.59
CA ASP A 178 1.73 -0.85 -11.90
C ASP A 178 2.14 -1.78 -10.74
N GLY A 179 1.15 -2.28 -10.01
CA GLY A 179 1.35 -3.16 -8.85
C GLY A 179 1.73 -2.45 -7.55
N GLU A 180 1.87 -1.13 -7.53
CA GLU A 180 2.14 -0.34 -6.32
C GLU A 180 0.85 0.28 -5.75
N MET A 181 0.79 0.47 -4.44
CA MET A 181 -0.30 1.18 -3.79
C MET A 181 -0.38 2.65 -4.24
N ALA A 182 -1.50 3.03 -4.81
CA ALA A 182 -1.81 4.34 -5.35
C ALA A 182 -3.12 4.88 -4.74
N LEU A 183 -3.02 5.36 -3.49
CA LEU A 183 -4.17 5.84 -2.70
C LEU A 183 -4.66 7.25 -3.08
N GLY A 184 -4.02 7.93 -4.04
CA GLY A 184 -4.29 9.33 -4.34
C GLY A 184 -3.70 9.82 -5.66
N LYS A 185 -3.34 11.11 -5.71
CA LYS A 185 -2.83 11.81 -6.91
C LYS A 185 -1.68 12.75 -6.57
N ASN A 186 -0.75 12.90 -7.50
CA ASN A 186 0.30 13.90 -7.42
C ASN A 186 -0.26 15.28 -7.81
N LEU A 187 -0.29 16.22 -6.86
CA LEU A 187 -0.83 17.57 -7.08
C LEU A 187 0.26 18.62 -6.92
N LEU A 188 0.24 19.64 -7.78
CA LEU A 188 1.07 20.83 -7.60
C LEU A 188 0.51 21.68 -6.46
N VAL A 189 1.27 21.80 -5.38
CA VAL A 189 0.88 22.53 -4.17
C VAL A 189 1.70 23.81 -4.02
N ALA A 190 1.05 24.88 -3.54
CA ALA A 190 1.70 26.13 -3.15
C ALA A 190 1.38 26.44 -1.69
N ILE A 191 2.42 26.75 -0.89
CA ILE A 191 2.26 27.08 0.53
C ILE A 191 2.21 28.60 0.69
N MET A 192 0.99 29.15 0.65
CA MET A 192 0.74 30.59 0.87
C MET A 192 -0.68 30.80 1.37
N PRO A 193 -0.95 31.80 2.23
CA PRO A 193 -2.32 32.24 2.50
C PRO A 193 -2.91 32.83 1.22
N TRP A 194 -4.15 32.50 0.91
CA TRP A 194 -4.82 32.99 -0.30
C TRP A 194 -6.21 33.52 0.04
N GLU A 195 -6.32 34.85 0.13
CA GLU A 195 -7.58 35.59 0.32
C GLU A 195 -8.47 35.08 1.47
N GLY A 196 -7.87 34.45 2.50
CA GLY A 196 -8.59 33.85 3.63
C GLY A 196 -9.39 32.58 3.31
N HIS A 197 -9.39 32.10 2.07
CA HIS A 197 -10.12 30.89 1.68
C HIS A 197 -9.46 29.60 2.20
N ASN A 198 -8.17 29.64 2.54
CA ASN A 198 -7.44 28.55 3.19
C ASN A 198 -7.19 28.80 4.68
N TYR A 199 -8.09 29.53 5.35
CA TYR A 199 -8.04 29.75 6.79
C TYR A 199 -8.38 28.47 7.57
N GLU A 200 -7.67 28.19 8.67
CA GLU A 200 -7.90 27.04 9.58
C GLU A 200 -8.12 25.69 8.85
N ASP A 201 -7.04 25.17 8.25
CA ASP A 201 -7.00 23.86 7.56
C ASP A 201 -7.93 23.71 6.34
N ALA A 202 -8.57 24.79 5.89
CA ALA A 202 -9.31 24.79 4.64
C ALA A 202 -8.38 24.64 3.42
N ILE A 203 -8.84 23.90 2.41
CA ILE A 203 -8.08 23.62 1.18
C ILE A 203 -8.78 24.25 -0.01
N ILE A 204 -8.00 24.94 -0.86
CA ILE A 204 -8.46 25.48 -2.14
C ILE A 204 -7.97 24.55 -3.23
N LEU A 205 -8.85 24.19 -4.15
CA LEU A 205 -8.54 23.32 -5.28
C LEU A 205 -8.70 24.08 -6.60
N SER A 206 -7.88 23.70 -7.58
CA SER A 206 -8.02 24.18 -8.95
C SER A 206 -9.20 23.49 -9.63
N ASN A 207 -9.97 24.23 -10.43
CA ASN A 207 -11.07 23.67 -11.21
C ASN A 207 -10.62 22.59 -12.21
N ARG A 208 -9.33 22.59 -12.60
CA ARG A 208 -8.73 21.55 -13.44
C ARG A 208 -8.98 20.14 -12.88
N LEU A 209 -8.97 19.99 -11.55
CA LEU A 209 -9.18 18.68 -10.91
C LEU A 209 -10.59 18.11 -11.15
N VAL A 210 -11.56 19.00 -11.38
CA VAL A 210 -12.94 18.64 -11.74
C VAL A 210 -13.03 18.39 -13.25
N GLU A 211 -12.43 19.24 -14.07
CA GLU A 211 -12.48 19.14 -15.53
C GLU A 211 -11.80 17.88 -16.08
N GLU A 212 -10.73 17.42 -15.42
CA GLU A 212 -9.93 16.27 -15.84
C GLU A 212 -10.22 14.99 -15.02
N ASP A 213 -11.30 14.98 -14.22
CA ASP A 213 -11.71 13.84 -13.39
C ASP A 213 -10.60 13.28 -12.47
N VAL A 214 -9.70 14.15 -12.00
CA VAL A 214 -8.48 13.74 -11.27
C VAL A 214 -8.82 13.07 -9.94
N LEU A 215 -9.83 13.59 -9.24
CA LEU A 215 -10.28 13.10 -7.92
C LEU A 215 -11.67 12.46 -7.99
N THR A 216 -12.11 12.03 -9.17
CA THR A 216 -13.41 11.40 -9.37
C THR A 216 -13.38 9.94 -8.89
N SER A 217 -14.41 9.51 -8.17
CA SER A 217 -14.59 8.13 -7.67
C SER A 217 -15.95 7.56 -8.08
N ILE A 218 -16.05 6.22 -8.13
CA ILE A 218 -17.30 5.51 -8.44
C ILE A 218 -17.84 4.87 -7.17
N HIS A 219 -19.11 5.14 -6.87
CA HIS A 219 -19.84 4.56 -5.74
C HIS A 219 -21.01 3.71 -6.25
N ILE A 220 -21.19 2.53 -5.64
CA ILE A 220 -22.20 1.56 -6.05
C ILE A 220 -23.11 1.27 -4.84
N GLU A 221 -24.39 1.59 -4.98
CA GLU A 221 -25.44 1.27 -4.02
C GLU A 221 -26.30 0.10 -4.52
N GLU A 222 -26.67 -0.78 -3.60
CA GLU A 222 -27.49 -1.95 -3.86
C GLU A 222 -28.83 -1.75 -3.15
N HIS A 223 -29.91 -1.72 -3.93
CA HIS A 223 -31.26 -1.63 -3.40
C HIS A 223 -31.96 -2.97 -3.64
N GLU A 224 -32.32 -3.63 -2.54
CA GLU A 224 -33.07 -4.88 -2.58
C GLU A 224 -34.51 -4.63 -2.16
N ILE A 225 -35.45 -5.24 -2.89
CA ILE A 225 -36.85 -5.31 -2.52
C ILE A 225 -37.32 -6.75 -2.74
N ASP A 226 -38.03 -7.29 -1.77
CA ASP A 226 -38.59 -8.62 -1.83
C ASP A 226 -40.12 -8.56 -1.76
N ALA A 227 -40.77 -9.31 -2.65
CA ALA A 227 -42.22 -9.48 -2.63
C ALA A 227 -42.57 -10.62 -1.67
N ARG A 228 -43.44 -10.35 -0.70
CA ARG A 228 -43.90 -11.33 0.30
C ARG A 228 -45.41 -11.53 0.26
N ASP A 229 -45.83 -12.75 0.57
CA ASP A 229 -47.24 -13.01 0.81
C ASP A 229 -47.70 -12.33 2.11
N THR A 230 -48.70 -11.47 1.98
CA THR A 230 -49.38 -10.86 3.11
C THR A 230 -50.64 -11.65 3.46
N LYS A 231 -51.23 -11.35 4.62
CA LYS A 231 -52.52 -11.96 5.01
C LYS A 231 -53.69 -11.61 4.08
N LEU A 232 -53.55 -10.58 3.25
CA LEU A 232 -54.59 -10.13 2.31
C LEU A 232 -54.36 -10.63 0.87
N GLY A 233 -53.29 -11.40 0.65
CA GLY A 233 -52.86 -11.88 -0.66
C GLY A 233 -51.38 -11.64 -0.90
N ALA A 234 -50.88 -12.15 -2.03
CA ALA A 234 -49.54 -11.87 -2.52
C ALA A 234 -49.37 -10.39 -2.87
N GLU A 235 -48.19 -9.84 -2.59
CA GLU A 235 -47.72 -8.55 -3.15
C GLU A 235 -47.60 -8.58 -4.68
#